data_AF-Q0JW15-F1
#
_entry.id   AF-Q0JW15-F1
#
_cell.length_a   1.000
_cell.length_b   1.000
_cell.length_c   1.000
_cell.angle_alpha   90.00
_cell.angle_beta   90.00
_cell.angle_gamma   90.00
#
_symmetry.space_group_name_H-M   'P 1'
#
loop_
_entity.id
_entity.type
_entity.pdbx_description
1 polymer ?
#
loop_
_entity_poly.entity_id
_entity_poly.type
_entity_poly.pdbx_seq_one_letter_code
_entity_poly.pdbx_strand_id
1 'polypeptide(L)'
;SFRDTEKWRQVVEAEKMVCNTCKEICLGLKEEELMGLLAEGSAKKYIKASAGESEVSSTVYPEYIVVDISLLLDAHREHGGDVTKELVKQMLLGKKEEEIDKRYIGKVANAVKERRRRGEKEIEKRVKKLLRDEEKAKSKKRGKRKSVGVSEAKEEEKKESETEEVEAGEEVEMPSEEVGGAR
;
A
#
# COMPACT_ATOMS: atom_id res chain seq x y z
N SER A 1 -9.14 9.10 -39.10
CA SER A 1 -10.21 8.09 -39.24
C SER A 1 -10.71 7.71 -37.85
N PHE A 2 -11.92 7.17 -37.65
CA PHE A 2 -12.41 6.76 -36.31
C PHE A 2 -11.47 5.74 -35.63
N ARG A 3 -10.76 4.92 -36.43
CA ARG A 3 -9.75 3.95 -35.98
C ARG A 3 -8.55 4.60 -35.30
N ASP A 4 -8.22 5.85 -35.64
CA ASP A 4 -7.12 6.55 -34.98
C ASP A 4 -7.56 7.00 -33.59
N THR A 5 -8.78 7.51 -33.44
CA THR A 5 -9.30 8.01 -32.16
C THR A 5 -9.45 6.91 -31.12
N GLU A 6 -9.89 5.71 -31.50
CA GLU A 6 -10.04 4.58 -30.58
C GLU A 6 -8.68 4.05 -30.09
N LYS A 7 -7.70 3.93 -30.99
CA LYS A 7 -6.32 3.58 -30.62
C LYS A 7 -5.72 4.63 -29.67
N TRP A 8 -5.87 5.91 -29.98
CA TRP A 8 -5.41 6.98 -29.10
C TRP A 8 -6.09 6.96 -27.73
N ARG A 9 -7.37 6.60 -27.66
CA ARG A 9 -8.08 6.43 -26.39
C ARG A 9 -7.46 5.31 -25.55
N GLN A 10 -7.14 4.17 -26.16
CA GLN A 10 -6.47 3.05 -25.47
C GLN A 10 -5.08 3.43 -24.97
N VAL A 11 -4.31 4.16 -25.78
CA VAL A 11 -2.98 4.68 -25.38
C VAL A 11 -3.12 5.56 -24.13
N VAL A 12 -4.02 6.55 -24.17
CA VAL A 12 -4.24 7.46 -23.03
C VAL A 12 -4.74 6.71 -21.80
N GLU A 13 -5.60 5.70 -21.96
CA GLU A 13 -6.10 4.87 -20.86
C GLU A 13 -4.96 4.08 -20.20
N ALA A 14 -4.11 3.43 -21.00
CA ALA A 14 -2.97 2.69 -20.51
C ALA A 14 -1.92 3.59 -19.86
N GLU A 15 -1.61 4.74 -20.46
CA GLU A 15 -0.66 5.70 -19.91
C GLU A 15 -1.16 6.25 -18.57
N LYS A 16 -2.44 6.63 -18.49
CA LYS A 16 -3.06 7.06 -17.23
C LYS A 16 -2.98 5.97 -16.15
N MET A 17 -3.26 4.72 -16.51
CA MET A 17 -3.18 3.58 -15.59
C MET A 17 -1.76 3.37 -15.07
N VAL A 18 -0.76 3.33 -15.97
CA VAL A 18 0.64 3.14 -15.61
C VAL A 18 1.15 4.30 -14.76
N CYS A 19 0.87 5.55 -15.14
CA CYS A 19 1.28 6.73 -14.38
C CYS A 19 0.69 6.76 -12.96
N ASN A 20 -0.60 6.48 -12.82
CA ASN A 20 -1.24 6.40 -11.51
C ASN A 20 -0.63 5.29 -10.66
N THR A 21 -0.40 4.12 -11.27
CA THR A 21 0.20 2.98 -10.58
C THR A 21 1.65 3.28 -10.15
N CYS A 22 2.45 3.89 -11.01
CA CYS A 22 3.80 4.37 -10.70
C CYS A 22 3.76 5.34 -9.52
N LYS A 23 2.85 6.32 -9.53
CA LYS A 23 2.67 7.26 -8.42
C LYS A 23 2.36 6.53 -7.10
N GLU A 24 1.45 5.55 -7.12
CA GLU A 24 1.14 4.74 -5.94
C GLU A 24 2.30 3.88 -5.45
N ILE A 25 3.16 3.40 -6.35
CA ILE A 25 4.37 2.65 -5.98
C ILE A 25 5.36 3.61 -5.31
N CYS A 26 5.66 4.74 -5.94
CA CYS A 26 6.61 5.71 -5.41
C CYS A 26 6.18 6.29 -4.05
N LEU A 27 4.88 6.54 -3.86
CA LEU A 27 4.37 7.03 -2.58
C LEU A 27 4.20 5.92 -1.52
N GLY A 28 4.08 4.67 -1.94
CA GLY A 28 3.82 3.53 -1.05
C GLY A 28 5.07 2.83 -0.52
N LEU A 29 6.25 3.14 -1.08
CA LEU A 29 7.53 2.59 -0.66
C LEU A 29 8.28 3.57 0.24
N LYS A 30 9.13 3.03 1.13
CA LYS A 30 10.12 3.87 1.81
C LYS A 30 11.18 4.35 0.81
N GLU A 31 11.86 5.44 1.14
CA GLU A 31 12.89 6.03 0.28
C GLU A 31 13.97 5.01 -0.08
N GLU A 32 14.43 4.20 0.87
CA GLU A 32 15.46 3.19 0.63
C GLU A 32 14.98 2.07 -0.31
N GLU A 33 13.71 1.68 -0.18
CA GLU A 33 13.09 0.66 -1.03
C GLU A 33 12.86 1.17 -2.45
N LEU A 34 12.48 2.44 -2.59
CA LEU A 34 12.33 3.12 -3.88
C LEU A 34 13.68 3.28 -4.58
N MET A 35 14.69 3.77 -3.85
CA MET A 35 16.06 3.89 -4.35
C MET A 35 16.62 2.53 -4.77
N GLY A 36 16.38 1.48 -3.97
CA GLY A 36 16.74 0.10 -4.32
C GLY A 36 16.07 -0.37 -5.62
N LEU A 37 14.78 -0.11 -5.78
CA LEU A 37 14.03 -0.44 -7.00
C LEU A 37 14.61 0.25 -8.24
N LEU A 38 14.91 1.56 -8.13
CA LEU A 38 15.47 2.34 -9.22
C LEU A 38 16.91 1.93 -9.55
N ALA A 39 17.73 1.67 -8.53
CA ALA A 39 19.11 1.22 -8.69
C ALA A 39 19.19 -0.16 -9.32
N GLU A 40 18.36 -1.12 -8.87
CA GLU A 40 18.28 -2.46 -9.45
C GLU A 40 17.85 -2.40 -10.92
N GLY A 41 16.81 -1.62 -11.23
CA GLY A 41 16.37 -1.40 -12.61
C GLY A 41 17.48 -0.79 -13.47
N SER A 42 18.20 0.21 -12.95
CA SER A 42 19.31 0.87 -13.65
C SER A 42 20.49 -0.08 -13.88
N ALA A 43 20.88 -0.86 -12.86
CA ALA A 43 21.97 -1.82 -12.95
C ALA A 43 21.65 -2.95 -13.94
N LYS A 44 20.41 -3.48 -13.91
CA LYS A 44 19.98 -4.52 -14.84
C LYS A 44 20.01 -4.02 -16.28
N LYS A 45 19.57 -2.78 -16.53
CA LYS A 45 19.66 -2.13 -17.84
C LYS A 45 21.13 -1.95 -18.28
N TYR A 46 22.01 -1.49 -17.40
CA TYR A 46 23.43 -1.30 -17.68
C TYR A 46 24.16 -2.61 -18.01
N ILE A 47 23.93 -3.66 -17.21
CA ILE A 47 24.48 -5.00 -17.46
C ILE A 47 23.99 -5.54 -18.80
N LYS A 48 22.73 -5.27 -19.15
CA LYS A 48 22.16 -5.71 -20.43
C LYS A 48 22.74 -4.95 -21.63
N ALA A 49 22.90 -3.64 -21.52
CA ALA A 49 23.54 -2.82 -22.56
C ALA A 49 25.01 -3.22 -22.79
N SER A 50 25.73 -3.57 -21.72
CA SER A 50 27.11 -4.05 -21.83
C SER A 50 27.24 -5.51 -22.30
N ALA A 51 26.18 -6.31 -22.20
CA ALA A 51 26.11 -7.69 -22.72
C ALA A 51 25.81 -7.79 -24.22
N GLY A 52 25.57 -6.66 -24.91
CA GLY A 52 25.42 -6.58 -26.36
C GLY A 52 24.00 -6.84 -26.86
N GLU A 53 23.25 -5.76 -27.05
CA GLU A 53 22.23 -5.64 -28.09
C GLU A 53 22.49 -4.32 -28.82
N SER A 54 22.65 -4.42 -30.13
CA SER A 54 22.97 -3.30 -31.02
C SER A 54 21.85 -2.25 -31.03
N GLU A 55 22.29 -0.99 -31.13
CA GLU A 55 21.50 0.24 -31.34
C GLU A 55 20.75 0.77 -30.11
N VAL A 56 21.54 1.32 -29.18
CA VAL A 56 21.07 2.29 -28.18
C VAL A 56 20.61 3.56 -28.91
N SER A 57 19.29 3.75 -29.04
CA SER A 57 18.76 5.02 -29.51
C SER A 57 18.98 6.06 -28.41
N SER A 58 19.77 7.08 -28.70
CA SER A 58 20.18 8.16 -27.79
C SER A 58 19.02 9.07 -27.33
N THR A 59 18.06 8.53 -26.58
CA THR A 59 16.99 9.30 -25.95
C THR A 59 17.10 9.18 -24.44
N VAL A 60 17.38 10.32 -23.81
CA VAL A 60 17.72 10.53 -22.38
C VAL A 60 16.51 10.36 -21.44
N TYR A 61 15.49 9.60 -21.87
CA TYR A 61 14.44 9.10 -21.00
C TYR A 61 14.65 7.59 -20.87
N PRO A 62 14.51 6.99 -19.67
CA PRO A 62 14.58 5.54 -19.53
C PRO A 62 13.67 4.92 -20.59
N GLU A 63 14.29 4.34 -21.62
CA GLU A 63 13.70 4.07 -22.92
C GLU A 63 12.40 3.30 -22.75
N TYR A 64 11.35 3.77 -23.42
CA TYR A 64 9.99 3.27 -23.34
C TYR A 64 9.97 1.74 -23.47
N ILE A 65 9.49 1.05 -22.45
CA ILE A 65 9.07 -0.34 -22.59
C ILE A 65 7.75 -0.27 -23.37
N VAL A 66 7.79 -0.57 -24.67
CA VAL A 66 6.66 -0.75 -25.61
C VAL A 66 5.86 -1.98 -25.23
N VAL A 67 5.23 -1.98 -24.06
CA VAL A 67 4.34 -3.08 -23.70
C VAL A 67 3.10 -3.00 -24.59
N ASP A 68 2.60 -4.15 -25.05
CA ASP A 68 1.31 -4.23 -25.75
C ASP A 68 0.22 -3.60 -24.86
N ILE A 69 -0.29 -2.46 -25.34
CA ILE A 69 -1.32 -1.66 -24.66
C ILE A 69 -2.57 -2.49 -24.38
N SER A 70 -2.96 -3.33 -25.34
CA SER A 70 -4.14 -4.18 -25.20
C SER A 70 -3.90 -5.21 -24.11
N LEU A 71 -2.70 -5.79 -24.08
CA LEU A 71 -2.32 -6.78 -23.08
C LEU A 71 -2.31 -6.21 -21.65
N LEU A 72 -1.81 -4.98 -21.46
CA LEU A 72 -1.84 -4.30 -20.17
C LEU A 72 -3.26 -3.97 -19.71
N LEU A 73 -4.08 -3.44 -20.63
CA LEU A 73 -5.48 -3.11 -20.35
C LEU A 73 -6.29 -4.38 -20.00
N ASP A 74 -6.08 -5.46 -20.75
CA ASP A 74 -6.71 -6.75 -20.49
C ASP A 74 -6.28 -7.31 -19.14
N ALA A 75 -4.98 -7.29 -18.81
CA ALA A 75 -4.48 -7.73 -17.51
C ALA A 75 -5.08 -6.93 -16.35
N HIS A 76 -5.23 -5.61 -16.51
CA HIS A 76 -5.86 -4.75 -15.52
C HIS A 76 -7.34 -5.10 -15.32
N ARG A 77 -8.07 -5.35 -16.41
CA ARG A 77 -9.49 -5.72 -16.38
C ARG A 77 -9.72 -7.12 -15.81
N GLU A 78 -8.87 -8.08 -16.15
CA GLU A 78 -9.01 -9.49 -15.76
C GLU A 78 -8.51 -9.77 -14.33
N HIS A 79 -7.42 -9.12 -13.91
CA HIS A 79 -6.74 -9.46 -12.67
C HIS A 79 -6.72 -8.32 -11.63
N GLY A 80 -7.06 -7.10 -12.03
CA GLY A 80 -7.20 -5.95 -11.15
C GLY A 80 -5.90 -5.19 -10.85
N GLY A 81 -6.03 -4.21 -9.95
CA GLY A 81 -4.98 -3.26 -9.61
C GLY A 81 -3.72 -3.87 -8.99
N ASP A 82 -3.86 -4.90 -8.15
CA ASP A 82 -2.70 -5.52 -7.48
C ASP A 82 -1.73 -6.17 -8.49
N VAL A 83 -2.28 -6.84 -9.51
CA VAL A 83 -1.48 -7.45 -10.59
C VAL A 83 -0.89 -6.37 -11.47
N THR A 84 -1.66 -5.32 -11.77
CA THR A 84 -1.19 -4.15 -12.51
C THR A 84 0.01 -3.49 -11.80
N LYS A 85 -0.07 -3.33 -10.48
CA LYS A 85 0.99 -2.76 -9.65
C LYS A 85 2.27 -3.59 -9.69
N GLU A 86 2.14 -4.91 -9.60
CA GLU A 86 3.30 -5.80 -9.73
C GLU A 86 3.88 -5.75 -11.16
N LEU A 87 3.05 -5.73 -12.22
CA LEU A 87 3.54 -5.60 -13.60
C LEU A 87 4.30 -4.28 -13.82
N VAL A 88 3.76 -3.15 -13.38
CA VAL A 88 4.42 -1.85 -13.47
C VAL A 88 5.74 -1.85 -12.68
N LYS A 89 5.79 -2.48 -11.50
CA LYS A 89 7.05 -2.64 -10.76
C LYS A 89 8.09 -3.44 -11.55
N GLN A 90 7.68 -4.47 -12.28
CA GLN A 90 8.57 -5.26 -13.13
C GLN A 90 9.06 -4.47 -14.35
N MET A 91 8.23 -3.55 -14.88
CA MET A 91 8.64 -2.60 -15.90
C MET A 91 9.71 -1.63 -15.36
N LEU A 92 9.53 -1.10 -14.15
CA LEU A 92 10.54 -0.25 -13.50
C LEU A 92 11.88 -0.97 -13.29
N LEU A 93 11.84 -2.28 -12.99
CA LEU A 93 13.02 -3.14 -12.93
C LEU A 93 13.68 -3.42 -14.28
N GLY A 94 13.15 -2.91 -15.40
CA GLY A 94 13.74 -3.06 -16.72
C GLY A 94 13.58 -4.46 -17.33
N LYS A 95 12.43 -5.11 -17.11
CA LYS A 95 12.05 -6.28 -17.94
C LYS A 95 11.72 -5.85 -19.36
N LYS A 96 12.08 -6.68 -20.33
CA LYS A 96 11.71 -6.48 -21.74
C LYS A 96 10.23 -6.77 -21.98
N GLU A 97 9.67 -6.15 -23.00
CA GLU A 97 8.30 -6.39 -23.48
C GLU A 97 8.05 -7.83 -23.85
N GLU A 98 9.02 -8.47 -24.53
CA GLU A 98 8.98 -9.89 -24.88
C GLU A 98 8.89 -10.81 -23.64
N GLU A 99 9.29 -10.31 -22.46
CA GLU A 99 9.14 -11.04 -21.19
C GLU A 99 7.76 -10.84 -20.53
N ILE A 100 6.99 -9.83 -20.94
CA ILE A 100 5.67 -9.50 -20.40
C ILE A 100 4.60 -9.99 -21.38
N ASP A 101 4.52 -11.31 -21.56
CA ASP A 101 3.48 -11.96 -22.34
C ASP A 101 2.27 -12.40 -21.47
N LYS A 102 1.21 -12.91 -22.12
CA LYS A 102 0.02 -13.45 -21.42
C LYS A 102 0.40 -14.52 -20.38
N ARG A 103 1.38 -15.37 -20.69
CA ARG A 103 1.85 -16.42 -19.77
C ARG A 103 2.49 -15.83 -18.52
N TYR A 104 3.30 -14.79 -18.69
CA TYR A 104 3.94 -14.08 -17.59
C TYR A 104 2.92 -13.38 -16.71
N ILE A 105 1.93 -12.71 -17.30
CA ILE A 105 0.83 -12.08 -16.57
C ILE A 105 0.11 -13.11 -15.70
N GLY A 106 -0.19 -14.30 -16.23
CA GLY A 106 -0.77 -15.40 -15.45
C GLY A 106 0.11 -15.84 -14.27
N LYS A 107 1.44 -15.86 -14.43
CA LYS A 107 2.38 -16.14 -13.32
C LYS A 107 2.33 -15.05 -12.25
N VAL A 108 2.33 -13.79 -12.66
CA VAL A 108 2.24 -12.64 -11.75
C VAL A 108 0.91 -12.67 -11.00
N ALA A 109 -0.20 -12.92 -11.68
CA ALA A 109 -1.52 -13.03 -11.08
C ALA A 109 -1.58 -14.15 -10.02
N ASN A 110 -1.02 -15.32 -10.31
CA ASN A 110 -0.91 -16.41 -9.35
C ASN A 110 -0.05 -16.05 -8.14
N ALA A 111 1.09 -15.38 -8.36
CA ALA A 111 1.98 -14.95 -7.29
C ALA A 111 1.29 -13.93 -6.36
N VAL A 112 0.58 -12.96 -6.93
CA VAL A 112 -0.21 -11.97 -6.18
C VAL A 112 -1.34 -12.64 -5.39
N LYS A 113 -2.07 -13.57 -6.01
CA LYS A 113 -3.13 -14.33 -5.34
C LYS A 113 -2.60 -15.14 -4.15
N GLU A 114 -1.46 -15.82 -4.31
CA GLU A 114 -0.83 -16.56 -3.20
C GLU A 114 -0.28 -15.64 -2.10
N ARG A 115 0.23 -14.45 -2.46
CA ARG A 115 0.67 -13.45 -1.47
C ARG A 115 -0.51 -12.96 -0.64
N ARG A 116 -1.64 -12.63 -1.29
CA ARG A 116 -2.88 -12.24 -0.63
C ARG A 116 -3.39 -13.34 0.31
N ARG A 117 -3.45 -14.59 -0.17
CA ARG A 117 -3.88 -15.74 0.64
C ARG A 117 -3.00 -15.97 1.88
N ARG A 118 -1.69 -15.73 1.77
CA ARG A 118 -0.77 -15.81 2.91
C ARG A 118 -1.05 -14.70 3.92
N GLY A 119 -1.25 -13.47 3.47
CA GLY A 119 -1.64 -12.34 4.32
C GLY A 119 -2.95 -12.59 5.07
N GLU A 120 -3.97 -13.08 4.38
CA GLU A 120 -5.28 -13.42 4.98
C GLU A 120 -5.13 -14.49 6.09
N LYS A 121 -4.34 -15.55 5.83
CA LYS A 121 -4.05 -16.59 6.84
C LYS A 121 -3.29 -16.04 8.05
N GLU A 122 -2.40 -15.08 7.86
CA GLU A 122 -1.68 -14.44 8.97
C GLU A 122 -2.60 -13.55 9.81
N ILE A 123 -3.47 -12.77 9.16
CA ILE A 123 -4.48 -11.97 9.84
C ILE A 123 -5.43 -12.87 10.62
N GLU A 124 -5.91 -13.96 10.02
CA GLU A 124 -6.76 -14.94 10.68
C GLU A 124 -6.09 -15.53 11.93
N LYS A 125 -4.79 -15.89 11.84
CA LYS A 125 -4.00 -16.35 12.99
C LYS A 125 -3.89 -15.28 14.08
N ARG A 126 -3.67 -14.02 13.71
CA ARG A 126 -3.59 -12.89 14.65
C ARG A 126 -4.93 -12.66 15.35
N VAL A 127 -6.04 -12.63 14.62
CA VAL A 127 -7.39 -12.48 15.16
C VAL A 127 -7.75 -13.63 16.09
N LYS A 128 -7.50 -14.88 15.69
CA LYS A 128 -7.71 -16.06 16.56
C LYS A 128 -6.87 -16.02 17.83
N LYS A 129 -5.66 -15.44 17.78
CA LYS A 129 -4.84 -15.24 18.96
C LYS A 129 -5.45 -14.19 19.90
N LEU A 130 -5.84 -13.03 19.35
CA LEU A 130 -6.47 -11.95 20.12
C LEU A 130 -7.75 -12.42 20.84
N LEU A 131 -8.64 -13.15 20.16
CA LEU A 131 -9.86 -13.69 20.77
C LEU A 131 -9.56 -14.64 21.94
N ARG A 132 -8.57 -15.53 21.79
CA ARG A 132 -8.15 -16.43 22.87
C ARG A 132 -7.55 -15.69 24.06
N ASP A 133 -6.79 -14.65 23.81
CA ASP A 133 -6.20 -13.84 24.87
C ASP A 133 -7.28 -13.03 25.62
N GLU A 134 -8.31 -12.56 24.92
CA GLU A 134 -9.48 -11.91 25.53
C GLU A 134 -10.31 -12.88 26.39
N GLU A 135 -10.57 -14.10 25.92
CA GLU A 135 -11.24 -15.14 26.71
C GLU A 135 -10.45 -15.53 27.97
N LYS A 136 -9.13 -15.63 27.86
CA LYS A 136 -8.23 -15.83 29.02
C LYS A 136 -8.28 -14.66 30.00
N ALA A 137 -8.35 -13.43 29.50
CA ALA A 137 -8.48 -12.25 30.36
C ALA A 137 -9.83 -12.21 31.10
N LYS A 138 -10.94 -12.52 30.40
CA LYS A 138 -12.30 -12.60 30.99
C LYS A 138 -12.41 -13.71 32.03
N SER A 139 -11.84 -14.89 31.76
CA SER A 139 -11.84 -16.02 32.70
C SER A 139 -10.99 -15.77 33.94
N LYS A 140 -9.82 -15.12 33.83
CA LYS A 140 -9.04 -14.66 35.00
C LYS A 140 -9.81 -13.64 35.85
N LYS A 141 -10.56 -12.72 35.23
CA LYS A 141 -11.38 -11.72 35.94
C LYS A 141 -12.56 -12.35 36.69
N ARG A 142 -13.15 -13.44 36.17
CA ARG A 142 -14.17 -14.25 36.88
C ARG A 142 -13.59 -15.13 37.98
N GLY A 143 -12.39 -15.71 37.79
CA GLY A 143 -11.70 -16.51 38.82
C GLY A 143 -11.30 -15.69 40.05
N LYS A 144 -10.86 -14.44 39.86
CA LYS A 144 -10.47 -13.53 40.96
C LYS A 144 -11.67 -13.06 41.81
N ARG A 145 -12.91 -13.19 41.33
CA ARG A 145 -14.13 -12.88 42.10
C ARG A 145 -14.64 -14.04 42.97
N LYS A 146 -14.09 -15.25 42.82
CA LYS A 146 -14.57 -16.45 43.55
C LYS A 146 -13.77 -16.80 44.81
N SER A 147 -12.76 -16.00 45.18
CA SER A 147 -11.92 -16.22 46.37
C SER A 147 -12.06 -15.16 47.46
N VAL A 148 -13.07 -14.29 47.40
CA VAL A 148 -13.43 -13.42 48.54
C VAL A 148 -14.69 -14.01 49.18
N GLY A 149 -14.46 -15.06 49.95
CA GLY A 149 -15.46 -15.60 50.89
C GLY A 149 -15.42 -14.78 52.17
N VAL A 150 -16.50 -14.03 52.40
CA VAL A 150 -17.20 -13.80 53.67
C VAL A 150 -16.35 -13.57 54.93
N SER A 151 -16.35 -12.31 55.40
CA SER A 151 -16.48 -12.00 56.83
C SER A 151 -17.45 -10.81 56.97
N GLU A 152 -18.50 -11.04 57.76
CA GLU A 152 -19.64 -10.16 58.02
C GLU A 152 -19.29 -8.82 58.67
N ALA A 153 -20.15 -7.85 58.34
CA ALA A 153 -20.70 -6.76 59.17
C ALA A 153 -19.74 -5.73 59.80
N LYS A 154 -19.78 -4.50 59.24
CA LYS A 154 -20.22 -3.32 60.00
C LYS A 154 -20.62 -2.15 59.08
N GLU A 155 -21.92 -1.93 59.05
CA GLU A 155 -22.65 -0.66 59.02
C GLU A 155 -21.80 0.60 59.29
N GLU A 156 -21.83 1.58 58.37
CA GLU A 156 -22.27 2.94 58.68
C GLU A 156 -22.50 3.75 57.40
N GLU A 157 -23.70 4.32 57.32
CA GLU A 157 -24.12 5.37 56.39
C GLU A 157 -23.25 6.62 56.49
N LYS A 158 -23.09 7.32 55.36
CA LYS A 158 -23.05 8.79 55.17
C LYS A 158 -22.33 9.08 53.86
N LYS A 159 -22.67 10.08 53.05
CA LYS A 159 -23.80 10.99 52.88
C LYS A 159 -23.39 11.76 51.62
N GLU A 160 -24.35 12.06 50.75
CA GLU A 160 -24.21 12.93 49.58
C GLU A 160 -23.54 14.26 49.92
N SER A 161 -22.77 14.81 48.96
CA SER A 161 -22.85 16.24 48.61
C SER A 161 -22.07 16.53 47.33
N GLU A 162 -22.81 16.84 46.27
CA GLU A 162 -22.40 17.73 45.20
C GLU A 162 -21.94 19.08 45.78
N THR A 163 -20.93 19.71 45.17
CA THR A 163 -20.81 21.17 45.17
C THR A 163 -20.34 21.65 43.80
N GLU A 164 -21.11 22.59 43.31
CA GLU A 164 -21.09 23.43 42.09
C GLU A 164 -19.76 24.09 41.71
N GLU A 165 -19.64 24.31 40.39
CA GLU A 165 -19.28 25.53 39.62
C GLU A 165 -17.93 26.25 39.93
N VAL A 166 -17.17 26.76 38.95
CA VAL A 166 -17.52 27.86 38.01
C VAL A 166 -16.58 27.87 36.79
N GLU A 167 -17.12 28.34 35.67
CA GLU A 167 -16.56 28.59 34.34
C GLU A 167 -15.35 29.54 34.24
N ALA A 168 -14.69 29.46 33.07
CA ALA A 168 -14.08 30.50 32.22
C ALA A 168 -12.76 29.93 31.66
N GLY A 169 -12.58 29.67 30.36
CA GLY A 169 -12.94 30.49 29.22
C GLY A 169 -11.69 31.23 28.76
N GLU A 170 -10.91 30.67 27.82
CA GLU A 170 -10.04 31.47 26.94
C GLU A 170 -9.64 30.64 25.70
N GLU A 171 -10.21 31.01 24.56
CA GLU A 171 -9.66 30.71 23.25
C GLU A 171 -8.42 31.60 23.05
N VAL A 172 -7.27 31.05 22.64
CA VAL A 172 -6.23 31.85 21.98
C VAL A 172 -5.60 31.05 20.83
N GLU A 173 -6.07 31.41 19.64
CA GLU A 173 -5.32 31.72 18.42
C GLU A 173 -4.01 31.00 18.06
N MET A 174 -4.02 30.52 16.82
CA MET A 174 -2.88 30.15 15.99
C MET A 174 -1.97 31.35 15.70
N PRO A 175 -0.64 31.20 15.67
CA PRO A 175 0.21 32.10 14.90
C PRO A 175 0.28 31.60 13.44
N SER A 176 -0.28 32.40 12.54
CA SER A 176 0.01 32.35 11.12
C SER A 176 1.38 33.01 10.89
N GLU A 177 2.36 32.28 10.35
CA GLU A 177 3.59 32.89 9.85
C GLU A 177 3.39 33.32 8.39
N GLU A 178 3.16 34.62 8.23
CA GLU A 178 3.35 35.35 6.98
C GLU A 178 4.83 35.77 6.92
N VAL A 179 5.61 35.21 5.98
CA VAL A 179 6.88 35.80 5.56
C VAL A 179 6.69 36.34 4.15
N GLY A 180 6.37 37.62 4.09
CA GLY A 180 6.45 38.40 2.87
C GLY A 180 7.88 38.79 2.53
N GLY A 181 8.13 38.98 1.23
CA GLY A 181 8.88 40.16 0.80
C GLY A 181 10.17 39.95 0.00
N ALA A 182 10.02 40.15 -1.31
CA ALA A 182 10.91 40.87 -2.22
C ALA A 182 12.29 40.26 -2.61
N ARG A 183 12.41 39.84 -3.87
CA ARG A 183 12.93 40.68 -4.97
C ARG A 183 12.56 40.08 -6.33
#